data_AF-C0EC59-F1
#
_entry.id   AF-C0EC59-F1
#
_cell.length_a   1.000
_cell.length_b   1.000
_cell.length_c   1.000
_cell.angle_alpha   90.00
_cell.angle_beta   90.00
_cell.angle_gamma   90.00
#
_symmetry.space_group_name_H-M   'P 1'
#
loop_
_entity.id
_entity.type
_entity.pdbx_description
1 polymer ?
#
loop_
_entity_poly.entity_id
_entity_poly.type
_entity_poly.pdbx_seq_one_letter_code
_entity_poly.pdbx_strand_id
1 'polypeptide(L)'
;MNRKGGMTMIRYVTAQQVEIDIHEMKREQAKKYLERFLSSANGNVREVTVIHGFSGGTVLRDMVQKGLKHHRIKAKLRSFNPGITILELN
;
A
#
# COMPACT_ATOMS: atom_id res chain seq x y z
N MET A 1 -25.51 -4.77 -12.84
CA MET A 1 -24.29 -3.93 -12.80
C MET A 1 -23.09 -4.84 -12.74
N ASN A 2 -22.31 -4.87 -13.82
CA ASN A 2 -21.20 -5.80 -14.03
C ASN A 2 -20.09 -5.55 -13.01
N ARG A 3 -19.88 -6.53 -12.12
CA ARG A 3 -18.64 -6.67 -11.35
C ARG A 3 -17.55 -7.02 -12.36
N LYS A 4 -16.82 -6.00 -12.85
CA LYS A 4 -15.57 -6.23 -13.57
C LYS A 4 -14.66 -7.10 -12.68
N GLY A 5 -14.03 -8.11 -13.28
CA GLY A 5 -13.27 -9.15 -12.60
C GLY A 5 -12.37 -8.58 -11.51
N GLY A 6 -12.42 -9.18 -10.33
CA GLY A 6 -11.68 -8.73 -9.16
C GLY A 6 -10.18 -8.82 -9.40
N MET A 7 -9.57 -7.72 -9.84
CA MET A 7 -8.12 -7.56 -9.81
C MET A 7 -7.70 -7.70 -8.35
N THR A 8 -6.81 -8.66 -8.08
CA THR A 8 -6.33 -8.88 -6.72
C THR A 8 -5.55 -7.65 -6.29
N MET A 9 -6.02 -6.96 -5.25
CA MET A 9 -5.39 -5.74 -4.74
C MET A 9 -4.05 -6.01 -4.04
N ILE A 10 -3.72 -7.27 -3.75
CA ILE A 10 -2.48 -7.71 -3.10
C ILE A 10 -1.81 -8.75 -3.99
N ARG A 11 -0.55 -8.53 -4.35
CA ARG A 11 0.28 -9.49 -5.08
C ARG A 11 1.54 -9.79 -4.28
N TYR A 12 1.78 -11.06 -3.98
CA TYR A 12 3.06 -11.50 -3.44
C TYR A 12 4.04 -11.66 -4.60
N VAL A 13 5.08 -10.82 -4.64
CA VAL A 13 6.17 -10.92 -5.62
C VAL A 13 7.13 -12.02 -5.17
N THR A 14 7.41 -12.06 -3.87
CA THR A 14 8.17 -13.10 -3.19
C THR A 14 7.56 -13.37 -1.81
N ALA A 15 8.15 -14.30 -1.06
CA ALA A 15 7.75 -14.53 0.34
C ALA A 15 8.02 -13.33 1.27
N GLN A 16 8.86 -12.37 0.85
CA GLN A 16 9.24 -11.19 1.65
C GLN A 16 8.71 -9.87 1.07
N GLN A 17 8.28 -9.85 -0.20
CA GLN A 17 7.88 -8.63 -0.92
C GLN A 17 6.44 -8.73 -1.40
N VAL A 18 5.66 -7.70 -1.08
CA VAL A 18 4.24 -7.60 -1.44
C VAL A 18 3.98 -6.28 -2.16
N GLU A 19 3.17 -6.33 -3.20
CA GLU A 19 2.59 -5.15 -3.86
C GLU A 19 1.13 -5.01 -3.45
N ILE A 20 0.72 -3.79 -3.12
CA ILE A 20 -0.68 -3.47 -2.81
C ILE A 20 -1.13 -2.30 -3.64
N ASP A 21 -2.15 -2.53 -4.45
CA ASP A 21 -2.79 -1.48 -5.24
C ASP A 21 -3.96 -0.86 -4.46
N ILE A 22 -3.96 0.47 -4.36
CA ILE A 22 -5.01 1.26 -3.72
C ILE A 22 -5.46 2.45 -4.59
N HIS A 23 -5.02 2.56 -5.86
CA HIS A 23 -5.18 3.79 -6.66
C HIS A 23 -6.65 4.20 -6.90
N GLU A 24 -7.59 3.26 -6.91
CA GLU A 24 -9.03 3.53 -7.04
C GLU A 24 -9.77 3.65 -5.69
N MET A 25 -9.06 3.58 -4.56
CA MET A 25 -9.67 3.63 -3.25
C MET A 25 -9.87 5.06 -2.74
N LYS A 26 -10.93 5.25 -1.95
CA LYS A 26 -11.07 6.45 -1.11
C LYS A 26 -10.03 6.43 0.01
N ARG A 27 -9.57 7.61 0.44
CA ARG A 27 -8.54 7.79 1.49
C ARG A 27 -8.74 6.89 2.71
N GLU A 28 -9.90 6.94 3.36
CA GLU A 28 -10.16 6.16 4.60
C GLU A 28 -10.18 4.66 4.34
N GLN A 29 -10.73 4.24 3.20
CA GLN A 29 -10.77 2.84 2.80
C GLN A 29 -9.34 2.31 2.58
N ALA A 30 -8.52 3.04 1.83
CA ALA A 30 -7.13 2.71 1.58
C ALA A 30 -6.33 2.59 2.89
N LYS A 31 -6.49 3.57 3.79
CA LYS A 31 -5.80 3.56 5.08
C LYS A 31 -6.16 2.33 5.91
N LYS A 32 -7.46 2.07 6.09
CA LYS A 32 -7.94 0.89 6.83
C LYS A 32 -7.50 -0.42 6.19
N TYR A 33 -7.45 -0.47 4.86
CA TYR A 33 -7.01 -1.64 4.12
C TYR A 33 -5.53 -1.95 4.39
N LEU A 34 -4.66 -0.94 4.29
CA LEU A 34 -3.23 -1.08 4.58
C LEU A 34 -2.97 -1.44 6.05
N GLU A 35 -3.66 -0.80 7.01
CA GLU A 35 -3.52 -1.13 8.43
C GLU A 35 -3.94 -2.58 8.73
N ARG A 36 -5.03 -3.04 8.11
CA ARG A 36 -5.48 -4.43 8.25
C ARG A 36 -4.48 -5.40 7.66
N PHE A 37 -3.95 -5.11 6.47
CA PHE A 37 -2.91 -5.92 5.86
C PHE A 37 -1.68 -6.01 6.78
N LEU A 38 -1.17 -4.87 7.25
CA LEU A 38 0.00 -4.83 8.13
C LEU A 38 -0.23 -5.60 9.43
N SER A 39 -1.44 -5.57 9.99
CA SER A 39 -1.78 -6.34 11.19
C SER A 39 -1.79 -7.85 10.94
N SER A 40 -2.16 -8.30 9.74
CA SER A 40 -2.30 -9.73 9.39
C SER A 40 -1.13 -10.32 8.60
N ALA A 41 -0.22 -9.48 8.09
CA ALA A 41 0.87 -9.92 7.25
C ALA A 41 1.78 -10.87 8.02
N ASN A 42 2.18 -11.97 7.36
CA ASN A 42 3.15 -12.90 7.92
C ASN A 42 4.45 -12.15 8.31
N GLY A 43 5.09 -12.56 9.41
CA GLY A 43 6.32 -11.95 9.92
C GLY A 43 7.49 -11.96 8.93
N ASN A 44 7.45 -12.81 7.90
CA ASN A 44 8.48 -12.83 6.84
C ASN A 44 8.38 -11.65 5.86
N VAL A 45 7.25 -10.94 5.79
CA VAL A 45 7.12 -9.78 4.89
C VAL A 45 7.98 -8.63 5.39
N ARG A 46 8.94 -8.22 4.56
CA ARG A 46 9.91 -7.15 4.83
C ARG A 46 9.63 -5.88 4.05
N GLU A 47 8.95 -5.98 2.92
CA GLU A 47 8.70 -4.85 2.04
C GLU A 47 7.29 -4.86 1.48
N VAL A 48 6.65 -3.68 1.48
CA VAL A 48 5.36 -3.47 0.85
C VAL A 48 5.45 -2.32 -0.14
N THR A 49 5.32 -2.61 -1.41
CA THR A 49 5.19 -1.61 -2.47
C THR A 49 3.72 -1.18 -2.56
N VAL A 50 3.42 0.06 -2.18
CA VAL A 50 2.07 0.61 -2.25
C VAL A 50 1.91 1.42 -3.52
N ILE A 51 1.04 0.95 -4.42
CA ILE A 51 0.68 1.61 -5.68
C ILE A 51 -0.57 2.44 -5.40
N HIS A 52 -0.42 3.75 -5.34
CA HIS A 52 -1.52 4.67 -5.03
C HIS A 52 -1.88 5.61 -6.17
N GLY A 53 -1.14 5.54 -7.27
CA GLY A 53 -1.30 6.43 -8.42
C GLY A 53 -0.93 7.88 -8.11
N PHE A 54 -0.93 8.71 -9.15
CA PHE A 54 -0.59 10.14 -9.04
C PHE A 54 -1.43 11.05 -9.94
N SER A 55 -2.26 10.48 -10.83
CA SER A 55 -3.06 11.23 -11.81
C SER A 55 -4.23 11.99 -11.20
N GLY A 56 -4.83 11.48 -10.12
CA GLY A 56 -5.97 12.09 -9.41
C GLY A 56 -5.59 13.06 -8.28
N GLY A 57 -4.32 13.46 -8.19
CA GLY A 57 -3.79 14.31 -7.12
C GLY A 57 -3.04 13.54 -6.03
N THR A 58 -2.77 14.20 -4.89
CA THR A 58 -1.80 13.72 -3.90
C THR A 58 -2.40 13.10 -2.64
N VAL A 59 -3.72 13.00 -2.54
CA VAL A 59 -4.42 12.61 -1.31
C VAL A 59 -3.97 11.23 -0.79
N LEU A 60 -3.92 10.21 -1.66
CA LEU A 60 -3.48 8.87 -1.27
C LEU A 60 -1.98 8.83 -0.98
N ARG A 61 -1.16 9.50 -1.79
CA ARG A 61 0.28 9.65 -1.54
C ARG A 61 0.55 10.25 -0.16
N ASP A 62 -0.09 11.38 0.16
CA ASP A 62 0.13 12.09 1.41
C ASP A 62 -0.43 11.27 2.60
N MET A 63 -1.51 10.52 2.40
CA MET A 63 -1.99 9.54 3.37
C MET A 63 -0.95 8.45 3.62
N VAL A 64 -0.41 7.80 2.60
CA VAL A 64 0.59 6.74 2.77
C VAL A 64 1.87 7.30 3.40
N GLN A 65 2.41 8.39 2.86
CA GLN A 65 3.69 8.95 3.28
C GLN A 65 3.63 9.60 4.66
N LYS A 66 2.57 10.35 4.99
CA LYS A 66 2.48 11.15 6.22
C LYS A 66 1.45 10.62 7.23
N GLY A 67 0.31 10.11 6.74
CA GLY A 67 -0.84 9.75 7.57
C GLY A 67 -0.88 8.30 8.09
N LEU A 68 -0.29 7.35 7.37
CA LEU A 68 -0.26 5.94 7.75
C LEU A 68 0.73 5.71 8.88
N LYS A 69 0.29 5.17 10.01
CA LYS A 69 1.15 4.86 11.15
C LYS A 69 0.88 3.43 11.59
N HIS A 70 1.93 2.62 11.71
CA HIS A 70 1.82 1.24 12.17
C HIS A 70 3.16 0.78 12.74
N HIS A 71 3.16 -0.01 13.81
CA HIS A 71 4.39 -0.44 14.50
C HIS A 71 5.33 -1.28 13.61
N ARG A 72 4.79 -1.95 12.59
CA ARG A 72 5.58 -2.70 11.61
C ARG A 72 6.36 -1.79 10.66
N ILE A 73 5.93 -0.55 10.43
CA ILE A 73 6.60 0.33 9.46
C ILE A 73 7.87 0.87 10.10
N LYS A 74 9.02 0.43 9.58
CA LYS A 74 10.33 0.93 9.92
C LYS A 74 10.62 2.24 9.20
N ALA A 75 10.37 2.26 7.89
CA ALA A 75 10.61 3.43 7.04
C ALA A 75 9.60 3.49 5.89
N LYS A 76 9.48 4.69 5.30
CA LYS A 76 8.70 4.93 4.09
C LYS A 76 9.61 5.57 3.05
N LEU A 77 9.95 4.81 2.02
CA LEU A 77 10.86 5.23 0.97
C LEU A 77 10.06 5.81 -0.20
N ARG A 78 10.45 7.00 -0.65
CA ARG A 78 9.88 7.61 -1.85
C ARG A 78 10.52 6.97 -3.07
N SER A 79 9.69 6.44 -3.97
CA SER A 79 10.16 5.95 -5.26
C SER A 79 10.38 7.11 -6.23
N PHE A 80 11.19 6.89 -7.27
CA PHE A 80 11.26 7.78 -8.43
C PHE A 80 9.93 7.84 -9.20
N ASN A 81 9.08 6.81 -9.06
CA ASN A 81 7.71 6.88 -9.52
C ASN A 81 6.82 7.55 -8.44
N PRO A 82 6.25 8.74 -8.70
CA PRO A 82 5.48 9.48 -7.70
C PRO A 82 4.16 8.81 -7.31
N GLY A 83 3.71 7.80 -8.05
CA GLY A 83 2.54 6.99 -7.73
C GLY A 83 2.82 5.79 -6.82
N ILE A 84 4.07 5.62 -6.37
CA ILE A 84 4.51 4.49 -5.56
C ILE A 84 5.21 4.98 -4.28
N THR A 85 4.91 4.32 -3.17
CA THR A 85 5.68 4.43 -1.92
C THR A 85 6.03 3.04 -1.44
N ILE A 86 7.28 2.83 -1.03
CA ILE A 86 7.74 1.55 -0.48
C ILE A 86 7.74 1.66 1.05
N LEU A 87 7.12 0.69 1.74
CA LEU A 87 7.17 0.54 3.19
C LEU A 87 8.21 -0.53 3.53
N GLU A 88 9.24 -0.15 4.26
CA GLU A 88 10.17 -1.11 4.89
C GLU A 88 9.56 -1.56 6.23
N LEU A 89 9.50 -2.86 6.47
CA LEU A 89 8.91 -3.45 7.67
C LEU A 89 9.95 -4.03 8.65
N ASN A 90 9.63 -3.98 9.95
CA ASN A 90 10.36 -4.64 11.03
C ASN A 90 10.24 -6.18 11.00
#